data_AF-A0A8H2PJ50-F1
#
_entry.id   AF-A0A8H2PJ50-F1
#
_cell.length_a   1.000
_cell.length_b   1.000
_cell.length_c   1.000
_cell.angle_alpha   90.00
_cell.angle_beta   90.00
_cell.angle_gamma   90.00
#
_symmetry.space_group_name_H-M   'P 1'
#
loop_
_entity.id
_entity.type
_entity.pdbx_description
1 polymer ?
#
loop_
_entity_poly.entity_id
_entity_poly.type
_entity_poly.pdbx_seq_one_letter_code
_entity_poly.pdbx_strand_id
1 'polypeptide(L)' 'MKTADMTPEDHIVEAKSYAGQCDQQAAQTHALIAIAQYLELLVRPEYVDVNHTPALDWSGDRS' A
#
# COMPACT_ATOMS: atom_id res chain seq x y z
N MET A 1 5.84 -18.91 3.87
CA MET A 1 5.38 -18.86 2.47
C MET A 1 5.50 -17.40 2.06
N LYS A 2 6.51 -17.05 1.26
CA LYS A 2 6.67 -15.67 0.76
C LYS A 2 5.60 -15.52 -0.31
N THR A 3 4.59 -14.69 -0.05
CA THR A 3 3.68 -14.24 -1.10
C THR A 3 4.55 -13.74 -2.26
N ALA A 4 4.24 -14.11 -3.49
CA ALA A 4 4.86 -13.47 -4.64
C ALA A 4 4.56 -11.98 -4.48
N ASP A 5 5.58 -11.16 -4.21
CA ASP A 5 5.39 -9.74 -3.95
C ASP A 5 4.96 -9.10 -5.28
N MET A 6 3.67 -8.82 -5.37
CA MET A 6 3.06 -8.12 -6.51
C MET A 6 3.69 -6.73 -6.64
N THR A 7 3.96 -6.34 -7.89
CA THR A 7 4.48 -5.00 -8.20
C THR A 7 3.38 -3.95 -8.02
N PRO A 8 3.75 -2.65 -7.89
CA PRO A 8 2.77 -1.56 -7.87
C PRO A 8 1.84 -1.59 -9.09
N GLU A 9 2.38 -1.94 -10.26
CA GLU A 9 1.64 -2.07 -11.50
C GLU A 9 0.61 -3.21 -11.43
N ASP A 10 0.97 -4.36 -10.86
CA ASP A 10 0.05 -5.48 -10.64
C ASP A 10 -1.10 -5.08 -9.71
N HIS A 11 -0.79 -4.35 -8.64
CA HIS A 11 -1.81 -3.83 -7.72
C HIS A 11 -2.77 -2.85 -8.43
N ILE A 12 -2.30 -2.01 -9.36
CA ILE A 12 -3.18 -1.13 -10.14
C ILE A 12 -4.10 -1.94 -11.07
N VAL A 13 -3.61 -3.03 -11.67
CA VAL A 13 -4.42 -3.92 -12.52
C VAL A 13 -5.55 -4.55 -11.69
N GLU A 14 -5.22 -5.10 -10.52
CA GLU A 14 -6.23 -5.66 -9.61
C GLU A 14 -7.21 -4.59 -9.11
N ALA A 15 -6.75 -3.39 -8.77
CA ALA A 15 -7.62 -2.30 -8.34
C ALA A 15 -8.68 -1.96 -9.40
N LYS A 16 -8.30 -1.92 -10.68
CA LYS A 16 -9.23 -1.69 -11.79
C LYS A 16 -10.18 -2.86 -11.99
N SER A 17 -9.69 -4.10 -11.85
CA SER A 17 -10.51 -5.32 -11.92
C SER A 17 -11.61 -5.31 -10.85
N TYR A 18 -11.26 -5.06 -9.59
CA TYR A 18 -12.21 -4.99 -8.48
C TYR A 18 -13.18 -3.82 -8.61
N ALA A 19 -12.72 -2.66 -9.09
CA ALA A 19 -13.61 -1.53 -9.37
C ALA A 19 -14.67 -1.89 -10.43
N GLY A 20 -14.29 -2.63 -11.48
CA GLY A 20 -15.21 -3.15 -12.50
C GLY A 20 -16.21 -4.19 -11.97
N GLN A 21 -15.88 -4.85 -10.86
CA GLN A 21 -16.75 -5.78 -10.14
C GLN A 21 -17.62 -5.09 -9.06
N CYS A 22 -17.55 -3.76 -8.96
CA CYS A 22 -18.15 -2.97 -7.89
C CYS A 22 -17.64 -3.28 -6.46
N ASP A 23 -16.52 -3.98 -6.33
CA ASP A 23 -15.84 -4.19 -5.05
C ASP A 23 -14.91 -3.01 -4.75
N GLN A 24 -15.51 -1.95 -4.21
CA GLN A 24 -14.79 -0.71 -3.91
C GLN A 24 -13.76 -0.88 -2.79
N GLN A 25 -14.00 -1.79 -1.85
CA GLN A 25 -13.08 -2.02 -0.75
C GLN A 25 -11.79 -2.65 -1.27
N ALA A 26 -11.89 -3.76 -2.02
CA ALA A 26 -10.72 -4.40 -2.61
C ALA A 26 -9.99 -3.47 -3.59
N ALA A 27 -10.74 -2.72 -4.41
CA ALA A 27 -10.16 -1.73 -5.33
C ALA A 27 -9.31 -0.67 -4.60
N GLN A 28 -9.84 -0.10 -3.53
CA GLN A 28 -9.13 0.90 -2.71
C GLN A 28 -7.92 0.30 -2.01
N THR A 29 -8.04 -0.91 -1.46
CA THR A 29 -6.91 -1.60 -0.81
C THR A 29 -5.75 -1.78 -1.79
N HIS A 30 -6.00 -2.31 -2.98
CA HIS A 30 -4.96 -2.50 -3.99
C HIS A 30 -4.37 -1.16 -4.46
N ALA A 31 -5.19 -0.12 -4.66
CA ALA A 31 -4.70 1.20 -5.03
C ALA A 31 -3.78 1.81 -3.96
N LEU A 32 -4.13 1.69 -2.67
CA LEU A 32 -3.32 2.19 -1.56
C LEU A 32 -1.99 1.45 -1.43
N ILE A 33 -1.98 0.13 -1.65
CA ILE A 33 -0.73 -0.65 -1.64
C ILE A 33 0.21 -0.18 -2.76
N ALA A 34 -0.32 -0.01 -3.99
CA ALA A 34 0.48 0.50 -5.11
C ALA A 34 1.07 1.88 -4.82
N ILE A 35 0.28 2.79 -4.24
CA ILE A 35 0.74 4.12 -3.84
C ILE A 35 1.87 4.02 -2.80
N ALA A 36 1.69 3.19 -1.76
CA ALA A 36 2.70 3.01 -0.72
C ALA A 36 4.03 2.49 -1.30
N GLN A 37 3.97 1.51 -2.19
CA GLN A 37 5.17 0.96 -2.86
C GLN A 37 5.83 1.99 -3.79
N TYR A 38 5.07 2.79 -4.55
CA TYR A 38 5.66 3.87 -5.35
C TYR A 38 6.31 4.95 -4.50
N LEU A 39 5.69 5.29 -3.36
CA LEU A 39 6.29 6.21 -2.41
C LEU A 39 7.59 5.64 -1.85
N GLU A 40 7.66 4.35 -1.52
CA GLU A 40 8.90 3.69 -1.09
C GLU A 40 10.02 3.79 -2.14
N LEU A 41 9.69 3.66 -3.44
CA LEU A 41 10.65 3.83 -4.53
C LEU A 41 11.16 5.28 -4.69
N LEU A 42 10.32 6.26 -4.34
CA LEU A 42 10.64 7.69 -4.45
C LEU A 42 11.33 8.25 -3.20
N VAL A 43 11.07 7.63 -2.05
CA VAL A 43 11.62 8.03 -0.76
C VAL A 43 13.09 7.66 -0.72
N ARG A 44 13.96 8.68 -0.66
CA ARG A 44 15.34 8.47 -0.26
C ARG A 44 15.41 8.49 1.26
N PRO A 45 16.06 7.50 1.91
CA PRO A 45 16.12 7.39 3.36
C PRO A 45 16.66 8.65 4.05
N GLU A 46 17.52 9.40 3.36
CA GLU A 46 18.15 10.64 3.81
C GLU A 46 17.18 11.82 4.00
N TYR A 47 15.97 11.76 3.46
CA TYR A 47 14.95 12.82 3.60
C TYR A 47 13.73 12.41 4.43
N VAL A 48 13.73 11.19 4.99
CA VAL A 48 12.68 10.76 5.92
C VAL A 48 13.02 11.28 7.30
N ASP A 49 12.28 12.29 7.76
CA ASP A 49 12.32 12.67 9.17
C ASP A 49 11.59 11.60 9.98
N VAL A 50 12.34 10.59 10.42
CA VAL A 50 11.85 9.48 11.25
C VAL A 50 11.25 9.94 12.59
N ASN A 51 11.55 11.16 13.06
CA ASN A 51 11.00 11.70 14.30
C ASN A 51 9.60 12.32 14.10
N HIS A 52 9.25 12.69 12.87
CA HIS A 52 7.96 13.29 12.51
C HIS A 52 7.13 12.43 11.56
N THR A 53 7.71 11.37 10.99
CA THR A 53 6.96 10.38 10.22
C THR A 53 6.24 9.48 11.22
N PRO A 54 4.90 9.53 11.33
CA PRO A 54 4.20 8.63 12.21
C PRO A 54 4.50 7.20 11.77
N ALA A 55 5.15 6.42 12.64
CA ALA A 55 5.21 4.99 12.46
C ALA A 55 3.77 4.49 12.46
N LEU A 56 3.36 3.81 11.39
CA LEU A 56 2.11 3.08 11.40
C LEU A 56 2.27 1.95 12.42
N ASP A 57 1.84 2.20 13.65
CA ASP A 57 1.76 1.19 14.69
C ASP A 57 0.48 0.37 14.44
N TRP A 58 0.65 -0.71 13.67
CA TRP A 58 -0.40 -1.70 13.43
C TRP A 58 -0.60 -2.64 14.62
N SER A 59 0.01 -2.39 15.79
CA SER A 59 -0.37 -3.06 17.03
C SER A 59 -1.74 -2.51 17.46
N GLY A 60 -2.76 -2.89 16.70
CA GLY A 60 -4.14 -2.56 16.98
C GLY A 60 -4.43 -2.93 18.42
N ASP A 61 -4.72 -1.89 19.20
CA ASP A 61 -5.42 -1.98 20.47
C ASP A 61 -6.73 -2.73 20.18
N ARG A 62 -6.70 -4.04 20.39
CA ARG A 62 -7.88 -4.90 20.42
C ARG A 62 -8.52 -4.70 21.79
N SER A 63 -9.09 -3.53 22.01
CA SER A 63 -9.94 -3.22 23.16
C SER A 63 -11.41 -3.14 22.72
#